data_AF-A0A920HJ33-F1
#
_entry.id   AF-A0A920HJ33-F1
#
_cell.length_a   1.000
_cell.length_b   1.000
_cell.length_c   1.000
_cell.angle_alpha   90.00
_cell.angle_beta   90.00
_cell.angle_gamma   90.00
#
_symmetry.space_group_name_H-M   'P 1'
#
loop_
_entity.id
_entity.type
_entity.pdbx_description
1 polymer ?
#
loop_
_entity_poly.entity_id
_entity_poly.type
_entity_poly.pdbx_seq_one_letter_code
_entity_poly.pdbx_strand_id
1 'polypeptide(L)'
;MKKLYTKSLLALLIIFSFSCEDINEDINSNPNDILITDVEDKLFLTGAQLANIQLQLGHLNRISGMYSGQLIGFSSLYANIYGMALSTVESNGSWNALYVGVLTNMRQLQNNSKQTLLVGIAELWKVMLLELLHLYGVESPYSEAGNPEISDPIFDSQVSVYNAAIQKLNSGYLLFSLHLQLVFLKTLYLVEIRINGLKLHIL
;
A
#
# COMPACT_ATOMS: atom_id res chain seq x y z
N MET A 1 -60.71 -17.29 26.20
CA MET A 1 -59.58 -18.25 26.17
C MET A 1 -58.66 -18.05 24.96
N LYS A 2 -59.15 -18.11 23.70
CA LYS A 2 -58.31 -17.95 22.49
C LYS A 2 -57.44 -16.67 22.44
N LYS A 3 -57.95 -15.52 22.91
CA LYS A 3 -57.20 -14.24 22.98
C LYS A 3 -56.09 -14.20 24.03
N LEU A 4 -56.14 -15.07 25.04
CA LEU A 4 -55.12 -15.15 26.09
C LEU A 4 -53.93 -16.01 25.61
N TYR A 5 -54.23 -17.12 24.92
CA TYR A 5 -53.22 -17.97 24.29
C TYR A 5 -52.44 -17.25 23.19
N THR A 6 -53.11 -16.43 22.36
CA THR A 6 -52.42 -15.63 21.32
C THR A 6 -51.48 -14.60 21.92
N LYS A 7 -51.87 -13.93 23.02
CA LYS A 7 -50.97 -13.00 23.73
C LYS A 7 -49.78 -13.72 24.37
N SER A 8 -50.00 -14.90 24.94
CA SER A 8 -48.93 -15.72 25.54
C SER A 8 -47.96 -16.27 24.50
N LEU A 9 -48.46 -16.68 23.32
CA LEU A 9 -47.63 -17.14 22.21
C LEU A 9 -46.80 -16.01 21.62
N LEU A 10 -47.38 -14.81 21.49
CA LEU A 10 -46.68 -13.62 21.01
C LEU A 10 -45.58 -13.18 21.98
N ALA A 11 -45.84 -13.22 23.29
CA ALA A 11 -44.84 -12.92 24.31
C ALA A 11 -43.67 -13.92 24.28
N LEU A 12 -43.96 -15.21 24.07
CA LEU A 12 -42.93 -16.24 23.97
C LEU A 12 -42.06 -16.05 22.71
N LEU A 13 -42.67 -15.69 21.58
CA LEU A 13 -41.95 -15.38 20.34
C LEU A 13 -40.99 -14.20 20.50
N ILE A 14 -41.39 -13.15 21.21
CA ILE A 14 -40.54 -11.98 21.49
C ILE A 14 -39.34 -12.36 22.37
N ILE A 15 -39.52 -13.26 23.34
CA ILE A 15 -38.43 -13.72 24.22
C ILE A 15 -37.41 -14.58 23.44
N PHE A 16 -37.85 -15.35 22.44
CA PHE A 16 -36.97 -16.14 21.57
C PHE A 16 -36.42 -15.38 20.35
N SER A 17 -36.76 -14.09 20.20
CA SER A 17 -36.24 -13.24 19.10
C SER A 17 -34.86 -12.65 19.38
N PHE A 18 -34.31 -12.83 20.60
CA PHE A 18 -32.95 -12.43 20.92
C PHE A 18 -31.99 -13.51 20.41
N SER A 19 -31.44 -13.27 19.22
CA SER A 19 -30.34 -14.06 18.66
C SER A 19 -29.07 -13.81 19.50
N CYS A 20 -28.43 -14.87 19.99
CA CYS A 20 -27.09 -14.79 20.60
C CYS A 20 -26.02 -14.63 19.50
N GLU A 21 -26.04 -13.54 18.73
CA GLU A 21 -24.99 -13.26 17.74
C GLU A 21 -23.60 -13.18 18.38
N ASP A 22 -23.51 -12.59 19.59
CA ASP A 22 -22.25 -12.41 20.34
C ASP A 22 -21.46 -13.72 20.59
N ILE A 23 -22.11 -14.89 20.62
CA ILE A 23 -21.42 -16.19 20.83
C ILE A 23 -20.61 -16.60 19.58
N ASN A 24 -20.95 -16.07 18.41
CA ASN A 24 -20.37 -16.47 17.13
C ASN A 24 -19.34 -15.48 16.59
N GLU A 25 -19.19 -14.30 17.20
CA GLU A 25 -18.37 -13.20 16.66
C GLU A 25 -16.89 -13.56 16.54
N ASP A 26 -16.38 -14.48 17.36
CA ASP A 26 -14.95 -14.86 17.38
C ASP A 26 -14.64 -16.29 16.92
N ILE A 27 -15.63 -17.13 16.58
CA ILE A 27 -15.37 -18.54 16.23
C ILE A 27 -14.65 -18.68 14.88
N ASN A 28 -14.82 -17.69 14.00
CA ASN A 28 -14.23 -17.63 12.67
C ASN A 28 -13.06 -16.63 12.59
N SER A 29 -12.69 -16.01 13.71
CA SER A 29 -11.47 -15.19 13.80
C SER A 29 -10.27 -16.12 13.63
N ASN A 30 -9.48 -15.91 12.58
CA ASN A 30 -8.27 -16.71 12.37
C ASN A 30 -7.24 -16.31 13.44
N PRO A 31 -6.86 -17.21 14.37
CA PRO A 31 -5.94 -16.86 15.46
C PRO A 31 -4.50 -16.64 14.97
N ASN A 32 -4.20 -16.93 13.70
CA ASN A 32 -2.93 -16.64 13.04
C ASN A 32 -2.99 -15.43 12.11
N ASP A 33 -4.12 -14.70 12.09
CA ASP A 33 -4.22 -13.52 11.25
C ASP A 33 -3.35 -12.40 11.82
N ILE A 34 -2.67 -11.68 10.92
CA ILE A 34 -1.90 -10.50 11.29
C ILE A 34 -2.75 -9.30 10.89
N LEU A 35 -3.35 -8.64 11.88
CA LEU A 35 -4.17 -7.47 11.61
C LEU A 35 -3.27 -6.30 11.22
N ILE A 36 -3.78 -5.42 10.35
CA ILE A 36 -3.07 -4.19 9.94
C ILE A 36 -2.71 -3.33 11.17
N THR A 37 -3.54 -3.38 12.22
CA THR A 37 -3.32 -2.67 13.50
C THR A 37 -2.15 -3.20 14.30
N ASP A 38 -1.73 -4.45 14.05
CA ASP A 38 -0.64 -5.11 14.79
C ASP A 38 0.72 -4.86 14.14
N VAL A 39 0.75 -4.22 12.96
CA VAL A 39 1.95 -3.97 12.18
C VAL A 39 2.41 -2.52 12.36
N GLU A 40 3.65 -2.34 12.79
CA GLU A 40 4.25 -1.01 12.88
C GLU A 40 4.40 -0.37 11.48
N ASP A 41 4.06 0.93 11.35
CA ASP A 41 4.12 1.69 10.09
C ASP A 41 5.38 1.39 9.25
N LYS A 42 6.57 1.40 9.88
CA LYS A 42 7.84 1.19 9.17
C LYS A 42 7.94 -0.16 8.45
N LEU A 43 7.21 -1.18 8.91
CA LEU A 43 7.23 -2.51 8.30
C LEU A 43 6.49 -2.53 6.96
N PHE A 44 5.48 -1.66 6.77
CA PHE A 44 4.86 -1.47 5.45
C PHE A 44 5.87 -0.90 4.44
N LEU A 45 6.75 0.01 4.89
CA LEU A 45 7.85 0.51 4.06
C LEU A 45 8.82 -0.62 3.70
N THR A 46 9.22 -1.44 4.67
CA THR A 46 10.11 -2.58 4.43
C THR A 46 9.49 -3.60 3.46
N GLY A 47 8.20 -3.92 3.62
CA GLY A 47 7.47 -4.82 2.71
C GLY A 47 7.43 -4.29 1.28
N ALA A 48 7.14 -3.00 1.11
CA ALA A 48 7.17 -2.36 -0.20
C ALA A 48 8.57 -2.29 -0.82
N GLN A 49 9.61 -2.06 -0.03
CA GLN A 49 11.00 -2.10 -0.50
C GLN A 49 11.38 -3.48 -1.04
N LEU A 50 10.98 -4.54 -0.33
CA LEU A 50 11.21 -5.91 -0.77
C LEU A 50 10.47 -6.24 -2.06
N ALA A 51 9.19 -5.85 -2.16
CA ALA A 51 8.42 -6.00 -3.39
C ALA A 51 9.03 -5.21 -4.56
N ASN A 52 9.53 -4.00 -4.31
CA ASN A 52 10.20 -3.19 -5.32
C ASN A 52 11.50 -3.82 -5.84
N ILE A 53 12.27 -4.49 -4.98
CA ILE A 53 13.44 -5.27 -5.43
C ILE A 53 13.03 -6.36 -6.41
N GLN A 54 11.94 -7.09 -6.11
CA GLN A 54 11.42 -8.12 -7.02
C GLN A 54 10.94 -7.54 -8.36
N LEU A 55 10.39 -6.33 -8.36
CA LEU A 55 9.98 -5.63 -9.59
C LEU A 55 11.17 -5.24 -10.45
N GLN A 56 12.11 -4.51 -9.85
CA GLN A 56 13.21 -3.85 -10.57
C GLN A 56 14.32 -4.82 -10.97
N LEU A 57 14.54 -5.88 -10.18
CA LEU A 57 15.62 -6.84 -10.38
C LEU A 57 15.12 -8.25 -10.72
N GLY A 58 13.82 -8.38 -11.02
CA GLY A 58 13.16 -9.66 -11.24
C GLY A 58 13.18 -10.16 -12.68
N HIS A 59 12.12 -10.91 -13.01
CA HIS A 59 11.99 -11.58 -14.29
C HIS A 59 11.91 -10.60 -15.47
N LEU A 60 11.13 -9.52 -15.37
CA LEU A 60 11.04 -8.50 -16.41
C LEU A 60 12.37 -7.76 -16.65
N ASN A 61 13.20 -7.58 -15.63
CA ASN A 61 14.54 -7.00 -15.80
C ASN A 61 15.45 -7.91 -16.64
N ARG A 62 15.39 -9.24 -16.43
CA ARG A 62 16.12 -10.19 -17.28
C ARG A 62 15.61 -10.15 -18.73
N ILE A 63 14.30 -10.05 -18.93
CA ILE A 63 13.70 -9.90 -20.26
C ILE A 63 14.17 -8.62 -20.93
N SER A 64 14.17 -7.49 -20.21
CA SER A 64 14.70 -6.22 -20.69
C SER A 64 16.18 -6.33 -21.08
N GLY A 65 16.99 -7.05 -20.29
CA GLY A 65 18.38 -7.36 -20.62
C GLY A 65 18.53 -8.12 -21.94
N MET A 66 17.63 -9.08 -22.21
CA MET A 66 17.58 -9.80 -23.49
C MET A 66 17.24 -8.88 -24.67
N TYR A 67 16.25 -8.01 -24.52
CA TYR A 67 15.79 -7.11 -25.60
C TYR A 67 16.71 -5.90 -25.83
N SER A 68 17.46 -5.49 -24.82
CA SER A 68 18.51 -4.48 -24.95
C SER A 68 19.85 -5.03 -25.44
N GLY A 69 19.95 -6.35 -25.65
CA GLY A 69 21.18 -7.02 -26.11
C GLY A 69 22.25 -7.21 -25.03
N GLN A 70 21.93 -6.93 -23.76
CA GLN A 70 22.83 -7.18 -22.63
C GLN A 70 22.91 -8.67 -22.27
N LEU A 71 21.85 -9.43 -22.54
CA LEU A 71 21.73 -10.85 -22.27
C LEU A 71 21.30 -11.61 -23.53
N ILE A 72 21.61 -12.90 -23.57
CA ILE A 72 21.14 -13.82 -24.61
C ILE A 72 20.24 -14.89 -23.97
N GLY A 73 19.11 -15.17 -24.60
CA GLY A 73 18.26 -16.29 -24.23
C GLY A 73 18.66 -17.54 -25.00
N PHE A 74 19.32 -18.49 -24.32
CA PHE A 74 19.95 -19.62 -25.02
C PHE A 74 19.07 -20.87 -25.13
N SER A 75 18.18 -21.13 -24.17
CA SER A 75 17.38 -22.37 -24.17
C SER A 75 16.01 -22.21 -23.50
N SER A 76 15.12 -23.18 -23.78
CA SER A 76 13.80 -23.33 -23.14
C SER A 76 12.96 -22.03 -23.22
N LEU A 77 12.30 -21.66 -22.13
CA LEU A 77 11.51 -20.44 -22.01
C LEU A 77 12.26 -19.19 -22.51
N TYR A 78 13.52 -19.03 -22.11
CA TYR A 78 14.27 -17.82 -22.43
C TYR A 78 14.71 -17.75 -23.91
N ALA A 79 14.85 -18.87 -24.62
CA ALA A 79 15.07 -18.84 -26.07
C ALA A 79 13.86 -18.28 -26.82
N ASN A 80 12.65 -18.70 -26.43
CA ASN A 80 11.41 -18.18 -27.01
C ASN A 80 11.23 -16.70 -26.70
N ILE A 81 11.43 -16.31 -25.44
CA ILE A 81 11.34 -14.90 -25.04
C ILE A 81 12.35 -14.07 -25.82
N TYR A 82 13.62 -14.49 -25.92
CA TYR A 82 14.63 -13.78 -26.70
C TYR A 82 14.26 -13.65 -28.20
N GLY A 83 13.56 -14.65 -28.75
CA GLY A 83 12.94 -14.59 -30.07
C GLY A 83 11.67 -13.74 -30.16
N MET A 84 11.41 -12.87 -29.17
CA MET A 84 10.24 -11.99 -29.05
C MET A 84 8.89 -12.70 -28.89
N ALA A 85 8.89 -13.99 -28.54
CA ALA A 85 7.68 -14.75 -28.23
C ALA A 85 7.35 -14.66 -26.73
N LEU A 86 6.93 -13.46 -26.29
CA LEU A 86 6.58 -13.18 -24.89
C LEU A 86 5.11 -13.53 -24.61
N SER A 87 4.86 -14.23 -23.50
CA SER A 87 3.51 -14.54 -23.02
C SER A 87 3.03 -13.52 -21.98
N THR A 88 1.72 -13.38 -21.81
CA THR A 88 1.15 -12.52 -20.75
C THR A 88 1.42 -13.04 -19.34
N VAL A 89 1.79 -14.32 -19.18
CA VAL A 89 2.05 -14.89 -17.85
C VAL A 89 3.35 -14.36 -17.24
N GLU A 90 4.29 -13.92 -18.09
CA GLU A 90 5.62 -13.45 -17.65
C GLU A 90 5.54 -12.18 -16.78
N SER A 91 4.45 -11.42 -16.89
CA SER A 91 4.22 -10.20 -16.11
C SER A 91 3.44 -10.42 -14.81
N ASN A 92 2.79 -11.56 -14.59
CA ASN A 92 1.86 -11.75 -13.46
C ASN A 92 2.52 -11.50 -12.10
N GLY A 93 3.74 -12.00 -11.89
CA GLY A 93 4.47 -11.80 -10.65
C GLY A 93 4.83 -10.33 -10.41
N SER A 94 5.28 -9.64 -11.45
CA SER A 94 5.57 -8.21 -11.38
C SER A 94 4.29 -7.38 -11.22
N TRP A 95 3.19 -7.75 -11.85
CA TRP A 95 1.90 -7.10 -11.63
C TRP A 95 1.47 -7.19 -10.16
N ASN A 96 1.56 -8.39 -9.57
CA ASN A 96 1.22 -8.61 -8.17
C ASN A 96 2.13 -7.84 -7.21
N ALA A 97 3.45 -7.90 -7.42
CA ALA A 97 4.40 -7.15 -6.59
C ALA A 97 4.17 -5.64 -6.67
N LEU A 98 3.74 -5.11 -7.82
CA LEU A 98 3.44 -3.69 -8.00
C LEU A 98 2.20 -3.27 -7.24
N TYR A 99 1.05 -3.90 -7.50
CA TYR A 99 -0.23 -3.48 -6.94
C TYR A 99 -0.43 -3.91 -5.48
N VAL A 100 -0.11 -5.16 -5.16
CA VAL A 100 -0.28 -5.72 -3.82
C VAL A 100 0.93 -5.38 -2.95
N GLY A 101 2.13 -5.62 -3.46
CA GLY A 101 3.36 -5.46 -2.69
C GLY A 101 3.80 -4.02 -2.47
N VAL A 102 3.69 -3.14 -3.46
CA VAL A 102 4.17 -1.74 -3.33
C VAL A 102 3.02 -0.77 -3.14
N LEU A 103 2.06 -0.70 -4.07
CA LEU A 103 1.02 0.34 -4.07
C LEU A 103 0.16 0.30 -2.80
N THR A 104 -0.30 -0.89 -2.42
CA THR A 104 -1.15 -1.08 -1.23
C THR A 104 -0.42 -0.68 0.05
N ASN A 105 0.82 -1.15 0.23
CA ASN A 105 1.66 -0.79 1.39
C ASN A 105 1.97 0.71 1.45
N MET A 106 2.22 1.36 0.30
CA MET A 106 2.44 2.80 0.24
C MET A 106 1.16 3.60 0.54
N ARG A 107 0.00 3.17 0.04
CA ARG A 107 -1.30 3.79 0.39
C ARG A 107 -1.60 3.64 1.88
N GLN A 108 -1.29 2.49 2.48
CA GLN A 108 -1.44 2.27 3.92
C GLN A 108 -0.64 3.29 4.74
N LEU A 109 0.62 3.52 4.36
CA LEU A 109 1.45 4.56 4.99
C LEU A 109 0.89 5.97 4.81
N GLN A 110 0.47 6.31 3.59
CA GLN A 110 -0.05 7.64 3.26
C GLN A 110 -1.30 8.00 4.06
N ASN A 111 -2.20 7.04 4.23
CA ASN A 111 -3.51 7.29 4.82
C ASN A 111 -3.49 7.18 6.35
N ASN A 112 -2.62 6.34 6.92
CA ASN A 112 -2.71 5.96 8.33
C ASN A 112 -1.49 6.34 9.17
N SER A 113 -0.32 6.60 8.57
CA SER A 113 0.87 6.92 9.36
C SER A 113 0.80 8.33 9.95
N LYS A 114 1.12 8.44 11.23
CA LYS A 114 1.27 9.74 11.92
C LYS A 114 2.65 10.37 11.70
N GLN A 115 3.59 9.62 11.11
CA GLN A 115 4.96 10.07 10.91
C GLN A 115 5.09 10.76 9.55
N THR A 116 5.19 12.09 9.55
CA THR A 116 5.34 12.92 8.34
C THR A 116 6.48 12.46 7.43
N LEU A 117 7.58 11.96 8.03
CA LEU A 117 8.71 11.41 7.28
C LEU A 117 8.32 10.14 6.49
N LEU A 118 7.59 9.20 7.12
CA LEU A 118 7.15 7.98 6.45
C LEU A 118 6.13 8.27 5.35
N VAL A 119 5.21 9.21 5.59
CA VAL A 119 4.27 9.68 4.56
C VAL A 119 5.06 10.27 3.38
N GLY A 120 6.04 11.14 3.64
CA GLY A 120 6.89 11.72 2.60
C GLY A 120 7.67 10.68 1.80
N ILE A 121 8.24 9.67 2.47
CA ILE A 121 8.89 8.52 1.81
C ILE A 121 7.89 7.80 0.91
N ALA A 122 6.67 7.55 1.39
CA ALA A 122 5.66 6.83 0.63
C ALA A 122 5.19 7.60 -0.62
N GLU A 123 5.06 8.93 -0.52
CA GLU A 123 4.78 9.80 -1.67
C GLU A 123 5.86 9.67 -2.75
N LEU A 124 7.14 9.72 -2.37
CA LEU A 124 8.24 9.54 -3.33
C LEU A 124 8.31 8.12 -3.90
N TRP A 125 8.08 7.09 -3.08
CA TRP A 125 8.14 5.70 -3.53
C TRP A 125 7.09 5.39 -4.60
N LYS A 126 5.92 6.03 -4.52
CA LYS A 126 4.87 5.89 -5.54
C LYS A 126 5.27 6.47 -6.88
N VAL A 127 6.17 7.46 -6.94
CA VAL A 127 6.69 7.99 -8.22
C VAL A 127 7.37 6.87 -9.01
N MET A 128 8.28 6.12 -8.37
CA MET A 128 8.96 4.99 -9.00
C MET A 128 7.99 3.89 -9.46
N LEU A 129 6.93 3.64 -8.68
CA LEU A 129 5.88 2.69 -9.05
C LEU A 129 5.10 3.15 -10.29
N LEU A 130 4.73 4.42 -10.35
CA LEU A 130 3.95 4.98 -11.45
C LEU A 130 4.74 4.98 -12.75
N GLU A 131 6.05 5.21 -12.69
CA GLU A 131 6.94 5.08 -13.84
C GLU A 131 6.97 3.66 -14.41
N LEU A 132 6.86 2.63 -13.56
CA LEU A 132 6.83 1.23 -13.99
C LEU A 132 5.51 0.81 -14.65
N LEU A 133 4.39 1.50 -14.39
CA LEU A 133 3.10 1.15 -14.97
C LEU A 133 3.11 1.23 -16.50
N HIS A 134 3.96 2.08 -17.05
CA HIS A 134 4.15 2.23 -18.50
C HIS A 134 4.67 0.95 -19.19
N LEU A 135 5.27 0.02 -18.45
CA LEU A 135 5.67 -1.28 -19.01
C LEU A 135 4.47 -2.10 -19.51
N TYR A 136 3.27 -1.83 -18.99
CA TYR A 136 2.07 -2.63 -19.26
C TYR A 136 1.17 -2.04 -20.34
N GLY A 137 1.44 -0.82 -20.81
CA GLY A 137 0.73 -0.24 -21.94
C GLY A 137 0.49 1.27 -21.85
N VAL A 138 -0.45 1.72 -22.69
CA VAL A 138 -0.86 3.13 -22.80
C VAL A 138 -1.79 3.58 -21.68
N GLU A 139 -2.42 2.64 -20.98
CA GLU A 139 -3.30 2.88 -19.85
C GLU A 139 -3.02 1.85 -18.75
N SER A 140 -3.25 2.22 -17.49
CA SER A 140 -3.05 1.32 -16.36
C SER A 140 -3.91 1.75 -15.16
N PRO A 141 -4.41 0.80 -14.34
CA PRO A 141 -5.14 1.16 -13.13
C PRO A 141 -4.28 1.96 -12.16
N TYR A 142 -4.74 3.13 -11.73
CA TYR A 142 -4.00 3.90 -10.73
C TYR A 142 -4.89 4.64 -9.72
N SER A 143 -5.80 5.49 -10.18
CA SER A 143 -6.63 6.36 -9.34
C SER A 143 -7.48 5.53 -8.38
N GLU A 144 -8.14 4.50 -8.91
CA GLU A 144 -9.00 3.58 -8.15
C GLU A 144 -8.26 2.35 -7.61
N ALA A 145 -7.08 2.02 -8.16
CA ALA A 145 -6.39 0.76 -7.88
C ALA A 145 -5.97 0.60 -6.41
N GLY A 146 -6.32 -0.51 -5.78
CA GLY A 146 -6.01 -0.75 -4.35
C GLY A 146 -7.01 -0.10 -3.39
N ASN A 147 -8.20 0.25 -3.87
CA ASN A 147 -9.35 0.52 -3.03
C ASN A 147 -10.17 -0.77 -2.84
N PRO A 148 -10.33 -1.31 -1.62
CA PRO A 148 -11.11 -2.53 -1.37
C PRO A 148 -12.58 -2.45 -1.78
N GLU A 149 -13.15 -1.24 -1.84
CA GLU A 149 -14.54 -0.99 -2.25
C GLU A 149 -14.73 -1.08 -3.77
N ILE A 150 -13.64 -1.08 -4.55
CA ILE A 150 -13.67 -1.09 -6.02
C ILE A 150 -13.03 -2.38 -6.51
N SER A 151 -13.85 -3.34 -6.92
CA SER A 151 -13.39 -4.65 -7.40
C SER A 151 -12.75 -4.59 -8.79
N ASP A 152 -13.15 -3.62 -9.62
CA ASP A 152 -12.67 -3.47 -10.99
C ASP A 152 -12.26 -2.01 -11.26
N PRO A 153 -11.02 -1.63 -10.93
CA PRO A 153 -10.55 -0.26 -11.06
C PRO A 153 -10.38 0.15 -12.53
N ILE A 154 -10.79 1.37 -12.86
CA ILE A 154 -10.59 1.90 -14.22
C ILE A 154 -9.11 1.98 -14.60
N PHE A 155 -8.86 1.98 -15.91
CA PHE A 155 -7.55 2.20 -16.49
C PHE A 155 -7.36 3.69 -16.75
N ASP A 156 -6.42 4.31 -16.05
CA ASP A 156 -6.07 5.71 -16.26
C ASP A 156 -5.12 5.86 -17.44
N SER A 157 -5.23 6.96 -18.17
CA SER A 157 -4.29 7.26 -19.26
C SER A 157 -2.88 7.49 -18.73
N GLN A 158 -1.87 7.09 -19.52
CA GLN A 158 -0.45 7.31 -19.19
C GLN A 158 -0.13 8.79 -18.85
N VAL A 159 -0.75 9.75 -19.54
CA VAL A 159 -0.58 11.18 -19.23
C VAL A 159 -1.13 11.52 -17.83
N SER A 160 -2.30 10.99 -17.47
CA SER A 160 -2.89 11.17 -16.14
C SER A 160 -1.98 10.58 -15.05
N VAL A 161 -1.46 9.37 -15.28
CA VAL A 161 -0.54 8.68 -14.37
C VAL A 161 0.74 9.47 -14.14
N TYR A 162 1.38 10.00 -15.19
CA TYR A 162 2.57 10.85 -15.07
C TYR A 162 2.29 12.15 -14.31
N ASN A 163 1.17 12.82 -14.60
CA ASN A 163 0.79 14.03 -13.88
C ASN A 163 0.60 13.75 -12.39
N ALA A 164 0.00 12.60 -12.05
CA ALA A 164 -0.10 12.19 -10.66
C ALA A 164 1.27 11.89 -10.05
N ALA A 165 2.19 11.23 -10.77
CA ALA A 165 3.55 10.98 -10.30
C ALA A 165 4.29 12.29 -9.97
N ILE A 166 4.16 13.31 -10.81
CA ILE A 166 4.75 14.64 -10.57
C ILE A 166 4.14 15.30 -9.33
N GLN A 167 2.82 15.21 -9.15
CA GLN A 167 2.16 15.72 -7.94
C GLN A 167 2.67 15.01 -6.67
N LYS A 168 2.88 13.69 -6.76
CA LYS A 168 3.41 12.86 -5.68
C LYS A 168 4.86 13.23 -5.33
N LEU A 169 5.70 13.49 -6.35
CA LEU A 169 7.05 14.01 -6.17
C LEU A 169 7.06 15.36 -5.42
N ASN A 170 6.21 16.31 -5.85
CA ASN A 170 6.10 17.63 -5.23
C ASN A 170 5.61 17.55 -3.77
N SER A 171 4.60 16.72 -3.51
CA SER A 171 4.07 16.50 -2.16
C SER A 171 5.13 15.90 -1.24
N GLY A 172 5.83 14.85 -1.70
CA GLY A 172 6.94 14.23 -0.97
C GLY A 172 8.04 15.24 -0.62
N TYR A 173 8.48 16.05 -1.60
CA TYR A 173 9.47 17.10 -1.38
C TYR A 173 9.09 18.08 -0.26
N LEU A 174 7.84 18.55 -0.26
CA LEU A 174 7.34 19.47 0.78
C LEU A 174 7.36 18.83 2.17
N LEU A 175 6.96 17.56 2.28
CA LEU A 175 6.97 16.81 3.54
C LEU A 175 8.41 16.62 4.08
N PHE A 176 9.37 16.32 3.21
CA PHE A 176 10.78 16.25 3.58
C PHE A 176 11.32 17.60 4.04
N SER A 177 11.01 18.68 3.32
CA SER A 177 11.43 20.03 3.68
C SER A 177 10.89 20.42 5.07
N LEU A 178 9.61 20.17 5.32
CA LEU A 178 8.97 20.43 6.62
C LEU A 178 9.62 19.61 7.74
N HIS A 179 9.88 18.32 7.51
CA HIS A 179 10.55 17.47 8.48
C HIS A 179 11.93 18.00 8.85
N LEU A 180 12.72 18.42 7.86
CA LEU A 180 14.07 18.96 8.07
C LEU A 180 14.04 20.26 8.88
N GLN A 181 13.09 21.16 8.60
CA GLN A 181 12.88 22.38 9.36
C GLN A 181 12.53 22.10 10.83
N LEU A 182 11.66 21.12 11.09
CA LEU A 182 11.30 20.71 12.45
C LEU A 182 12.49 20.13 13.23
N VAL A 183 13.32 19.33 12.57
CA VAL A 183 14.56 18.79 13.17
C VAL A 183 15.53 19.93 13.50
N PHE A 184 15.70 20.89 12.60
CA PHE A 184 16.55 22.06 12.83
C PHE A 184 16.05 22.90 14.02
N LEU A 185 14.74 23.21 14.07
CA LEU A 185 14.12 23.93 15.18
C LEU A 185 14.28 23.21 16.52
N LYS A 186 14.06 21.89 16.56
CA LYS A 186 14.31 21.08 17.78
C LYS A 186 15.77 21.15 18.22
N THR A 187 16.69 21.09 17.28
CA THR A 187 18.13 21.16 17.57
C THR A 187 18.51 22.53 18.12
N LEU A 188 18.01 23.61 17.50
CA LEU A 188 18.22 24.98 17.96
C LEU A 188 17.69 25.17 19.39
N TYR A 189 16.48 24.68 19.65
CA TYR A 189 15.84 24.74 20.98
C TYR A 189 16.63 23.96 22.04
N LEU A 190 17.12 22.76 21.71
CA LEU A 190 17.96 21.97 22.63
C LEU A 190 19.30 22.64 22.91
N VAL A 191 19.90 23.29 21.91
CA VAL A 191 21.12 24.10 22.07
C VAL A 191 20.85 25.29 22.98
N GLU A 192 19.72 25.99 22.79
CA GLU A 192 19.32 27.13 23.62
C GLU A 192 19.08 26.72 25.08
N ILE A 193 18.40 25.59 25.33
CA ILE A 193 18.25 25.02 26.68
C ILE A 193 19.63 24.74 27.31
N ARG A 194 20.56 24.17 26.53
CA ARG A 194 21.89 23.79 27.00
C ARG A 194 22.77 25.00 27.32
N ILE A 195 22.66 26.08 26.55
CA ILE A 195 23.40 27.33 26.73
C ILE A 195 22.83 28.14 27.90
N ASN A 196 21.50 28.28 27.96
CA ASN A 196 20.85 29.17 28.92
C ASN A 196 20.53 28.50 30.26
N GLY A 197 20.76 27.19 30.40
CA GLY A 197 20.66 26.44 31.65
C GLY A 197 19.38 26.77 32.42
N LEU A 198 18.20 26.63 31.82
CA LEU A 198 16.95 27.06 32.45
C LEU A 198 16.06 25.91 32.90
N LYS A 199 15.70 26.00 34.19
CA LYS A 199 14.74 25.21 34.94
C LYS A 199 13.41 25.11 34.21
N LEU A 200 12.94 23.88 34.08
CA LEU A 200 11.65 23.49 33.55
C LEU A 200 10.52 24.01 34.46
N HIS A 201 9.70 24.94 33.98
CA HIS A 201 8.31 25.07 34.43
C HIS A 201 7.42 24.83 33.22
N ILE A 202 6.92 23.60 33.14
CA ILE A 202 5.92 23.14 32.18
C ILE A 202 4.57 23.74 32.61
N LEU A 203 3.85 24.33 31.67
CA LEU A 203 2.38 24.36 31.64
C LEU A 203 1.93 23.54 30.44
#